data_AF-A0A7K0J363-F1
#
_entry.id   AF-A0A7K0J363-F1
#
_cell.length_a   1.000
_cell.length_b   1.000
_cell.length_c   1.000
_cell.angle_alpha   90.00
_cell.angle_beta   90.00
_cell.angle_gamma   90.00
#
_symmetry.space_group_name_H-M   'P 1'
#
loop_
_entity.id
_entity.type
_entity.pdbx_description
1 polymer ?
#
loop_
_entity_poly.entity_id
_entity_poly.type
_entity_poly.pdbx_seq_one_letter_code
_entity_poly.pdbx_strand_id
1 'polypeptide(L)'
;VYKRELKEWEERGDVRLVKTVDPGGNGPEWDGKVGFVPTILEEAAPTAENTIAMVCGPPIMIKFTLPVLEKLGFTDEQVYTTLENRMKCGLGKCGRCNVGNVYVCKDGPVFTAKQVKEMPAEF
;
A
#
# COMPACT_ATOMS: atom_id res chain seq x y z
N VAL A 1 8.41 11.74 9.91
CA VAL A 1 9.48 10.77 9.53
C VAL A 1 9.81 11.01 8.05
N TYR A 2 11.01 10.67 7.57
CA TYR A 2 11.44 10.79 6.15
C TYR A 2 11.52 12.20 5.53
N LYS A 3 11.69 13.27 6.34
CA LYS A 3 11.69 14.66 5.82
C LYS A 3 12.77 14.90 4.76
N ARG A 4 13.95 14.28 4.90
CA ARG A 4 15.06 14.43 3.96
C ARG A 4 14.77 13.68 2.67
N GLU A 5 14.34 12.43 2.77
CA GLU A 5 14.04 11.56 1.64
C GLU A 5 12.90 12.13 0.79
N LEU A 6 11.86 12.71 1.42
CA LEU A 6 10.77 13.38 0.69
C LEU A 6 11.29 14.60 -0.09
N LYS A 7 12.16 15.42 0.49
CA LYS A 7 12.78 16.56 -0.20
C LYS A 7 13.65 16.10 -1.38
N GLU A 8 14.45 15.06 -1.19
CA GLU A 8 15.25 14.45 -2.25
C GLU A 8 14.37 13.94 -3.41
N TRP A 9 13.17 13.41 -3.11
CA TRP A 9 12.22 12.99 -4.15
C TRP A 9 11.50 14.14 -4.85
N GLU A 10 11.28 15.27 -4.18
CA GLU A 10 10.72 16.48 -4.82
C GLU A 10 11.68 17.10 -5.83
N GLU A 11 12.97 17.00 -5.57
CA GLU A 11 14.02 17.55 -6.45
C GLU A 11 14.34 16.64 -7.64
N ARG A 12 13.77 15.42 -7.68
CA ARG A 12 13.98 14.43 -8.75
C ARG A 12 12.96 14.57 -9.88
N GLY A 13 13.45 14.87 -11.09
CA GLY A 13 12.61 14.98 -12.30
C GLY A 13 11.99 13.67 -12.79
N ASP A 14 12.43 12.52 -12.28
CA ASP A 14 11.92 11.19 -12.60
C ASP A 14 10.94 10.64 -11.56
N VAL A 15 10.60 11.43 -10.53
CA VAL A 15 9.67 11.04 -9.47
C VAL A 15 8.51 12.03 -9.41
N ARG A 16 7.28 11.53 -9.57
CA ARG A 16 6.07 12.29 -9.25
C ARG A 16 5.68 12.05 -7.80
N LEU A 17 6.16 12.90 -6.87
CA LEU A 17 5.78 12.81 -5.47
C LEU A 17 4.40 13.42 -5.22
N VAL A 18 3.51 12.67 -4.56
CA VAL A 18 2.23 13.18 -4.06
C VAL A 18 2.18 12.95 -2.55
N LYS A 19 2.16 14.04 -1.79
CA LYS A 19 2.04 14.02 -0.32
C LYS A 19 0.59 14.26 0.07
N THR A 20 0.09 13.53 1.07
CA THR A 20 -1.25 13.77 1.63
C THR A 20 -1.28 13.62 3.14
N VAL A 21 -2.20 14.33 3.79
CA VAL A 21 -2.60 14.13 5.20
C VAL A 21 -4.10 13.90 5.27
N ASP A 22 -4.54 13.20 6.31
CA ASP A 22 -5.96 13.04 6.61
C ASP A 22 -6.59 14.40 6.96
N PRO A 23 -7.91 14.58 6.73
CA PRO A 23 -8.62 15.79 7.14
C PRO A 23 -8.37 16.15 8.60
N GLY A 24 -7.95 17.39 8.86
CA GLY A 24 -7.54 17.87 10.19
C GLY A 24 -6.05 17.73 10.49
N GLY A 25 -5.27 17.09 9.62
CA GLY A 25 -3.81 17.01 9.70
C GLY A 25 -3.06 18.14 8.99
N ASN A 26 -3.78 19.07 8.35
CA ASN A 26 -3.21 20.18 7.56
C ASN A 26 -2.81 21.35 8.47
N GLY A 27 -1.61 21.28 9.04
CA GLY A 27 -1.02 22.41 9.76
C GLY A 27 -0.71 23.61 8.83
N PRO A 28 -0.37 24.79 9.38
CA PRO A 28 -0.14 26.01 8.60
C PRO A 28 0.94 25.90 7.52
N GLU A 29 1.91 25.00 7.72
CA GLU A 29 3.05 24.79 6.79
C GLU A 29 2.79 23.63 5.80
N TRP A 30 1.58 23.06 5.77
CA TRP A 30 1.27 21.95 4.88
C TRP A 30 1.06 22.42 3.44
N ASP A 31 1.81 21.82 2.52
CA ASP A 31 1.86 22.16 1.10
C ASP A 31 1.36 21.02 0.18
N GLY A 32 0.94 19.89 0.75
CA GLY A 32 0.45 18.72 0.02
C GLY A 32 -1.08 18.67 -0.10
N LYS A 33 -1.57 17.51 -0.54
CA LYS A 33 -3.00 17.20 -0.61
C LYS A 33 -3.60 16.97 0.78
N VAL A 34 -4.92 17.07 0.88
CA VAL A 34 -5.68 16.69 2.09
C VAL A 34 -6.72 15.67 1.68
N GLY A 35 -6.63 14.47 2.22
CA GLY A 35 -7.48 13.34 1.88
C GLY A 35 -6.80 12.00 2.13
N PHE A 36 -7.61 10.95 2.24
CA PHE A 36 -7.10 9.60 2.41
C PHE A 36 -6.38 9.10 1.16
N VAL A 37 -5.40 8.22 1.34
CA VAL A 37 -4.56 7.66 0.27
C VAL A 37 -5.37 7.12 -0.93
N PRO A 38 -6.47 6.34 -0.77
CA PRO A 38 -7.25 5.86 -1.90
C PRO A 38 -7.83 6.99 -2.76
N THR A 39 -8.36 8.05 -2.13
CA THR A 39 -8.92 9.22 -2.83
C THR A 39 -7.84 9.98 -3.59
N ILE A 40 -6.69 10.20 -2.96
CA ILE A 40 -5.58 10.92 -3.60
C ILE A 40 -4.94 10.10 -4.72
N LEU A 41 -4.89 8.76 -4.58
CA LEU A 41 -4.45 7.87 -5.65
C LEU A 41 -5.39 7.95 -6.87
N GLU A 42 -6.69 7.97 -6.64
CA GLU A 42 -7.69 8.11 -7.71
C GLU A 42 -7.52 9.43 -8.46
N GLU A 43 -7.28 10.54 -7.75
CA GLU A 43 -6.95 11.84 -8.36
C GLU A 43 -5.61 11.82 -9.11
N ALA A 44 -4.60 11.13 -8.56
CA ALA A 44 -3.28 11.07 -9.16
C ALA A 44 -3.29 10.30 -10.48
N ALA A 45 -4.18 9.31 -10.60
CA ALA A 45 -4.48 8.51 -11.78
C ALA A 45 -3.21 8.04 -12.55
N PRO A 46 -2.29 7.30 -11.91
CA PRO A 46 -1.17 6.69 -12.64
C PRO A 46 -1.68 5.71 -13.70
N THR A 47 -0.97 5.61 -14.81
CA THR A 47 -1.28 4.63 -15.87
C THR A 47 -0.92 3.21 -15.43
N ALA A 48 -1.76 2.23 -15.75
CA ALA A 48 -1.48 0.81 -15.58
C ALA A 48 -0.56 0.23 -16.67
N GLU A 49 -0.39 0.95 -17.79
CA GLU A 49 0.45 0.51 -18.90
C GLU A 49 1.93 0.46 -18.51
N ASN A 50 2.55 -0.72 -18.60
CA ASN A 50 3.94 -0.95 -18.20
C ASN A 50 4.26 -0.49 -16.75
N THR A 51 3.27 -0.61 -15.85
CA THR A 51 3.39 -0.16 -14.46
C THR A 51 3.11 -1.29 -13.48
N ILE A 52 3.84 -1.28 -12.35
CA ILE A 52 3.58 -2.10 -11.17
C ILE A 52 3.21 -1.18 -10.02
N ALA A 53 2.12 -1.49 -9.31
CA ALA A 53 1.73 -0.77 -8.11
C ALA A 53 2.24 -1.49 -6.86
N MET A 54 2.87 -0.75 -5.95
CA MET A 54 3.29 -1.26 -4.65
C MET A 54 2.55 -0.48 -3.56
N VAL A 55 1.79 -1.18 -2.73
CA VAL A 55 0.98 -0.58 -1.65
C VAL A 55 1.44 -1.13 -0.31
N CYS A 56 1.75 -0.25 0.65
CA CYS A 56 2.08 -0.66 2.01
C CYS A 56 1.46 0.30 3.02
N GLY A 57 0.89 -0.22 4.08
CA GLY A 57 0.27 0.57 5.13
C GLY A 57 -0.79 -0.21 5.89
N PRO A 58 -1.63 0.48 6.68
CA PRO A 58 -2.66 -0.16 7.50
C PRO A 58 -3.60 -1.03 6.64
N PRO A 59 -4.09 -2.19 7.16
CA PRO A 59 -4.98 -3.08 6.41
C PRO A 59 -6.22 -2.38 5.82
N ILE A 60 -6.79 -1.42 6.56
CA ILE A 60 -7.93 -0.64 6.10
C ILE A 60 -7.59 0.25 4.89
N MET A 61 -6.39 0.82 4.86
CA MET A 61 -5.91 1.63 3.74
C MET A 61 -5.74 0.76 2.50
N ILE A 62 -5.12 -0.42 2.64
CA ILE A 62 -4.93 -1.39 1.56
C ILE A 62 -6.29 -1.81 0.99
N LYS A 63 -7.23 -2.21 1.86
CA LYS A 63 -8.57 -2.65 1.49
C LYS A 63 -9.31 -1.65 0.60
N PHE A 64 -9.17 -0.35 0.87
CA PHE A 64 -9.77 0.70 0.05
C PHE A 64 -8.91 1.13 -1.15
N THR A 65 -7.61 0.87 -1.13
CA THR A 65 -6.69 1.22 -2.24
C THR A 65 -6.79 0.23 -3.39
N LEU A 66 -6.95 -1.08 -3.12
CA LEU A 66 -6.97 -2.11 -4.17
C LEU A 66 -8.10 -1.89 -5.21
N PRO A 67 -9.36 -1.59 -4.82
CA PRO A 67 -10.42 -1.31 -5.80
C PRO A 67 -10.16 -0.05 -6.65
N VAL A 68 -9.43 0.94 -6.11
CA VAL A 68 -9.05 2.14 -6.86
C VAL A 68 -8.04 1.78 -7.96
N LEU A 69 -7.04 0.95 -7.65
CA LEU A 69 -6.09 0.47 -8.66
C LEU A 69 -6.78 -0.36 -9.74
N GLU A 70 -7.72 -1.22 -9.38
CA GLU A 70 -8.54 -1.99 -10.33
C GLU A 70 -9.35 -1.04 -11.24
N LYS A 71 -9.97 0.01 -10.69
CA LYS A 71 -10.67 1.05 -11.46
C LYS A 71 -9.73 1.81 -12.41
N LEU A 72 -8.46 2.00 -12.03
CA LEU A 72 -7.43 2.62 -12.86
C LEU A 72 -6.82 1.66 -13.91
N GLY A 73 -7.28 0.41 -13.96
CA GLY A 73 -6.91 -0.57 -14.99
C GLY A 73 -5.72 -1.46 -14.65
N PHE A 74 -5.24 -1.45 -13.40
CA PHE A 74 -4.20 -2.40 -12.96
C PHE A 74 -4.78 -3.81 -12.82
N THR A 75 -4.09 -4.82 -13.34
CA THR A 75 -4.47 -6.21 -13.09
C THR A 75 -4.00 -6.68 -11.72
N ASP A 76 -4.60 -7.77 -11.22
CA ASP A 76 -4.27 -8.33 -9.91
C ASP A 76 -2.81 -8.81 -9.78
N GLU A 77 -2.17 -9.16 -10.90
CA GLU A 77 -0.75 -9.52 -10.97
C GLU A 77 0.20 -8.30 -10.98
N GLN A 78 -0.30 -7.11 -11.34
CA GLN A 78 0.47 -5.86 -11.36
C GLN A 78 0.48 -5.14 -10.00
N VAL A 79 -0.35 -5.56 -9.06
CA VAL A 79 -0.48 -4.93 -7.75
C VAL A 79 0.14 -5.81 -6.68
N TYR A 80 1.10 -5.26 -5.94
CA TYR A 80 1.75 -5.88 -4.80
C TYR A 80 1.37 -5.14 -3.53
N THR A 81 1.07 -5.87 -2.47
CA THR A 81 0.76 -5.31 -1.17
C THR A 81 1.44 -6.07 -0.04
N THR A 82 1.54 -5.44 1.13
CA THR A 82 2.08 -6.04 2.35
C THR A 82 0.95 -6.48 3.28
N LEU A 83 1.04 -7.67 3.87
CA LEU A 83 0.18 -8.07 4.97
C LEU A 83 0.91 -7.88 6.31
N GLU A 84 0.21 -7.28 7.27
CA GLU A 84 0.69 -7.14 8.64
C GLU A 84 -0.15 -7.99 9.59
N ASN A 85 0.47 -8.99 10.22
CA ASN A 85 -0.16 -9.86 11.23
C ASN A 85 0.65 -9.88 12.52
N ARG A 86 0.03 -10.35 13.61
CA ARG A 86 0.72 -10.53 14.90
C ARG A 86 1.82 -11.60 14.78
N MET A 87 3.06 -11.16 14.66
CA MET A 87 4.22 -12.03 14.66
C MET A 87 4.72 -12.26 16.09
N LYS A 88 5.06 -13.52 16.40
CA LYS A 88 5.78 -13.89 17.64
C LYS A 88 7.15 -14.48 17.33
N CYS A 89 7.22 -15.50 16.48
CA CYS A 89 8.49 -16.15 16.16
C CYS A 89 9.23 -15.52 14.97
N GLY A 90 8.53 -15.03 13.94
CA GLY A 90 9.16 -14.49 12.72
C GLY A 90 9.83 -15.51 11.79
N LEU A 91 9.65 -16.82 12.03
CA LEU A 91 10.41 -17.88 11.36
C LEU A 91 9.57 -19.15 11.09
N GLY A 92 8.26 -18.99 10.93
CA GLY A 92 7.36 -20.05 10.46
C GLY A 92 7.06 -21.19 11.44
N LYS A 93 7.36 -21.03 12.74
CA LYS A 93 7.19 -22.11 13.74
C LYS A 93 5.90 -22.06 14.55
N CYS A 94 5.43 -20.86 14.90
CA CYS A 94 4.35 -20.70 15.88
C CYS A 94 2.95 -20.50 15.29
N GLY A 95 2.83 -20.28 13.98
CA GLY A 95 1.55 -20.05 13.30
C GLY A 95 0.81 -18.75 13.65
N ARG A 96 1.33 -17.88 14.53
CA ARG A 96 0.60 -16.65 14.97
C ARG A 96 0.32 -15.63 13.87
N CYS A 97 1.10 -15.66 12.80
CA CYS A 97 0.96 -14.77 11.66
C CYS A 97 0.27 -15.46 10.47
N ASN A 98 -0.50 -16.53 10.70
CA ASN A 98 -1.14 -17.24 9.61
C ASN A 98 -2.29 -16.42 9.01
N VAL A 99 -2.45 -16.52 7.69
CA VAL A 99 -3.63 -16.11 6.95
C VAL A 99 -3.99 -17.30 6.06
N GLY A 100 -5.08 -17.99 6.40
CA GLY A 100 -5.35 -19.31 5.80
C GLY A 100 -4.19 -20.28 6.01
N ASN A 101 -3.65 -20.79 4.91
CA ASN A 101 -2.51 -21.70 4.86
C ASN A 101 -1.13 -21.01 4.74
N VAL A 102 -1.10 -19.68 4.67
CA VAL A 102 0.12 -18.89 4.45
C VAL A 102 0.65 -18.32 5.77
N TYR A 103 1.96 -18.40 5.99
CA TYR A 103 2.64 -17.80 7.12
C TYR A 103 3.23 -16.44 6.69
N VAL A 104 2.60 -15.33 7.06
CA VAL A 104 3.06 -13.98 6.63
C VAL A 104 4.55 -13.73 6.91
N CYS A 105 5.09 -14.23 8.03
CA CYS A 105 6.51 -14.05 8.37
C CYS A 105 7.51 -14.87 7.52
N LYS A 106 7.05 -15.89 6.79
CA LYS A 106 7.91 -16.82 6.05
C LYS A 106 7.62 -16.78 4.56
N ASP A 107 6.34 -16.81 4.21
CA ASP A 107 5.84 -16.85 2.84
C ASP A 107 5.55 -15.44 2.30
N GLY A 108 5.41 -14.45 3.19
CA GLY A 108 5.21 -13.04 2.88
C GLY A 108 6.43 -12.17 3.25
N PRO A 109 6.22 -10.92 3.70
CA PRO A 109 4.93 -10.24 3.91
C PRO A 109 4.31 -9.66 2.63
N VAL A 110 5.03 -9.73 1.51
CA VAL A 110 4.63 -9.15 0.22
C VAL A 110 3.89 -10.19 -0.61
N PHE A 111 2.70 -9.84 -1.09
CA PHE A 111 1.85 -10.69 -1.94
C PHE A 111 1.27 -9.87 -3.08
N THR A 112 0.93 -10.53 -4.19
CA THR A 112 0.14 -9.90 -5.26
C THR A 112 -1.32 -9.75 -4.81
N ALA A 113 -2.05 -8.80 -5.40
CA ALA A 113 -3.49 -8.66 -5.16
C ALA A 113 -4.24 -9.96 -5.53
N LYS A 114 -3.76 -10.69 -6.54
CA LYS A 114 -4.26 -12.03 -6.89
C LYS A 114 -4.16 -13.01 -5.72
N GLN A 115 -2.97 -13.13 -5.13
CA GLN A 115 -2.76 -14.00 -3.97
C GLN A 115 -3.64 -13.59 -2.79
N VAL A 116 -3.79 -12.28 -2.56
CA VAL A 116 -4.66 -11.77 -1.47
C VAL A 116 -6.13 -12.12 -1.72
N LYS A 117 -6.63 -12.04 -2.96
CA LYS A 117 -8.01 -12.44 -3.32
C LYS A 117 -8.29 -13.93 -3.09
N GLU A 118 -7.26 -14.78 -3.11
CA GLU A 118 -7.34 -16.22 -2.83
C GLU A 118 -7.29 -16.55 -1.33
N MET A 119 -6.92 -15.59 -0.48
CA MET A 119 -6.88 -15.77 0.98
C MET A 119 -8.28 -15.68 1.61
N PRO A 120 -8.48 -16.24 2.83
CA PRO A 120 -9.74 -16.09 3.54
C PRO A 120 -10.10 -14.62 3.78
N ALA A 121 -11.39 -14.30 3.67
CA ALA A 121 -11.95 -12.94 3.77
C ALA A 121 -11.85 -12.28 5.16
N GLU A 122 -11.02 -12.81 6.06
CA GLU A 122 -10.70 -12.17 7.35
C GLU A 122 -9.77 -10.94 7.18
N PHE A 123 -9.61 -10.44 5.95
CA PHE A 123 -8.90 -9.22 5.57
C PHE A 123 -9.85 -8.12 5.05
#